data_AF-A0A183DVT8-F1
#
_entry.id   AF-A0A183DVT8-F1
#
_cell.length_a   1.000
_cell.length_b   1.000
_cell.length_c   1.000
_cell.angle_alpha   90.00
_cell.angle_beta   90.00
_cell.angle_gamma   90.00
#
_symmetry.space_group_name_H-M   'P 1'
#
loop_
_entity.id
_entity.type
_entity.pdbx_description
1 polymer ?
#
loop_
_entity_poly.entity_id
_entity_poly.type
_entity_poly.pdbx_seq_one_letter_code
_entity_poly.pdbx_strand_id
1 'polypeptide(L)'
;MVNELDDDFIPWLAQYLVMKRVSIEQNFQPLYNLFLMALENKRLEEFVKLETFRNIKILLRSDKRQAASNFGDRQLLKNLGLWLGALTIARDHPIVTADLDMKTLLMEAYYKGQQELLYVVPFVAKILASCSKSVIFGPNCAWIRAIFKILAELHCQPDLKLNLKFEIEVLCKELGVDLTKLATEDVLKDTERLIKLPQQLSDLKALKQPDLQVPTSPVPALRPEVPEAVAHGIPQSSSAAAAAADVDNLIGSLTNISMPS
;
A
#
# COMPACT_ATOMS: atom_id res chain seq x y z
N MET A 1 29.24 -17.40 -5.01
CA MET A 1 28.74 -17.44 -3.63
C MET A 1 27.21 -17.48 -3.56
N VAL A 2 26.44 -16.65 -4.28
CA VAL A 2 24.96 -16.79 -4.31
C VAL A 2 24.47 -17.92 -5.22
N ASN A 3 25.25 -18.29 -6.25
CA ASN A 3 24.89 -19.35 -7.20
C ASN A 3 25.00 -20.78 -6.64
N GLU A 4 25.45 -20.93 -5.38
CA GLU A 4 25.59 -22.23 -4.71
C GLU A 4 24.47 -22.49 -3.68
N LEU A 5 23.52 -21.56 -3.55
CA LEU A 5 22.36 -21.70 -2.68
C LEU A 5 21.23 -22.41 -3.43
N ASP A 6 20.48 -23.21 -2.67
CA ASP A 6 19.32 -24.00 -3.11
C ASP A 6 18.36 -23.18 -4.00
N ASP A 7 17.74 -23.82 -4.98
CA ASP A 7 16.86 -23.15 -5.97
C ASP A 7 15.67 -22.43 -5.30
N ASP A 8 15.28 -22.88 -4.11
CA ASP A 8 14.21 -22.33 -3.28
C ASP A 8 14.63 -21.13 -2.41
N PHE A 9 15.94 -20.91 -2.22
CA PHE A 9 16.43 -19.85 -1.33
C PHE A 9 16.16 -18.45 -1.88
N ILE A 10 16.35 -18.23 -3.18
CA ILE A 10 16.16 -16.92 -3.82
C ILE A 10 14.69 -16.44 -3.74
N PRO A 11 13.69 -17.27 -4.11
CA PRO A 11 12.29 -16.93 -3.89
C PRO A 11 11.97 -16.64 -2.40
N TRP A 12 12.47 -17.47 -1.48
CA TRP A 12 12.26 -17.26 -0.04
C TRP A 12 12.87 -15.95 0.45
N LEU A 13 14.10 -15.63 0.03
CA LEU A 13 14.78 -14.40 0.41
C LEU A 13 14.03 -13.18 -0.11
N ALA A 14 13.55 -13.22 -1.36
CA ALA A 14 12.73 -12.15 -1.92
C ALA A 14 11.43 -11.95 -1.12
N GLN A 15 10.75 -13.06 -0.80
CA GLN A 15 9.56 -13.05 0.04
C GLN A 15 9.83 -12.43 1.42
N TYR A 16 10.86 -12.90 2.10
CA TYR A 16 11.24 -12.40 3.41
C TYR A 16 11.60 -10.91 3.36
N LEU A 17 12.43 -10.50 2.40
CA LEU A 17 12.85 -9.11 2.24
C LEU A 17 11.65 -8.19 2.04
N VAL A 18 10.73 -8.55 1.13
CA VAL A 18 9.57 -7.70 0.83
C VAL A 18 8.57 -7.70 1.98
N MET A 19 8.14 -8.87 2.45
CA MET A 19 7.03 -9.00 3.40
C MET A 19 7.41 -8.64 4.84
N LYS A 20 8.63 -8.97 5.26
CA LYS A 20 9.04 -8.85 6.67
C LYS A 20 9.98 -7.68 6.92
N ARG A 21 10.60 -7.11 5.89
CA ARG A 21 11.55 -5.98 6.05
C ARG A 21 11.04 -4.73 5.36
N VAL A 22 11.02 -4.71 4.03
CA VAL A 22 10.68 -3.53 3.22
C VAL A 22 9.30 -2.95 3.57
N SER A 23 8.31 -3.81 3.80
CA SER A 23 6.92 -3.43 4.06
C SER A 23 6.77 -2.63 5.38
N ILE A 24 7.64 -2.82 6.36
CA ILE A 24 7.55 -2.24 7.70
C ILE A 24 8.70 -1.28 8.04
N GLU A 25 9.89 -1.51 7.49
CA GLU A 25 11.12 -0.78 7.81
C GLU A 25 11.43 0.29 6.74
N GLN A 26 10.56 1.30 6.60
CA GLN A 26 10.71 2.37 5.60
C GLN A 26 12.11 3.01 5.61
N ASN A 27 12.67 3.25 6.80
CA ASN A 27 13.96 3.92 6.98
C ASN A 27 15.15 3.11 6.43
N PHE A 28 15.02 1.77 6.35
CA PHE A 28 16.07 0.89 5.84
C PHE A 28 15.91 0.54 4.36
N GLN A 29 14.82 0.95 3.70
CA GLN A 29 14.64 0.71 2.27
C GLN A 29 15.83 1.19 1.40
N PRO A 30 16.44 2.38 1.63
CA PRO A 30 17.63 2.77 0.87
C PRO A 30 18.79 1.76 1.01
N LEU A 31 18.98 1.19 2.21
CA LEU A 31 20.00 0.18 2.47
C LEU A 31 19.68 -1.14 1.76
N TYR A 32 18.42 -1.59 1.79
CA TYR A 32 17.99 -2.79 1.04
C TYR A 32 18.16 -2.61 -0.46
N ASN A 33 17.88 -1.41 -0.98
CA ASN A 33 18.08 -1.09 -2.38
C ASN A 33 19.56 -1.21 -2.77
N LEU A 34 20.45 -0.64 -1.94
CA LEU A 34 21.89 -0.74 -2.11
C LEU A 34 22.39 -2.19 -2.01
N PHE A 35 21.83 -2.97 -1.09
CA PHE A 35 22.12 -4.40 -0.96
C PHE A 35 21.81 -5.17 -2.24
N LEU A 36 20.64 -4.95 -2.85
CA LEU A 36 20.28 -5.59 -4.12
C LEU A 36 21.23 -5.19 -5.25
N MET A 37 21.58 -3.90 -5.34
CA MET A 37 22.53 -3.41 -6.33
C MET A 37 23.92 -4.04 -6.15
N ALA A 38 24.39 -4.17 -4.90
CA ALA A 38 25.70 -4.73 -4.60
C ALA A 38 25.79 -6.25 -4.85
N LEU A 39 24.66 -6.97 -4.79
CA LEU A 39 24.61 -8.39 -5.12
C LEU A 39 24.65 -8.67 -6.62
N GLU A 40 24.21 -7.71 -7.45
CA GLU A 40 24.12 -7.83 -8.91
C GLU A 40 23.41 -9.10 -9.41
N ASN A 41 22.49 -9.64 -8.60
CA ASN A 41 21.78 -10.89 -8.91
C ASN A 41 20.42 -10.59 -9.55
N LYS A 42 20.36 -10.71 -10.88
CA LYS A 42 19.15 -10.47 -11.68
C LYS A 42 17.96 -11.35 -11.27
N ARG A 43 18.19 -12.63 -10.98
CA ARG A 43 17.14 -13.57 -10.54
C ARG A 43 16.52 -13.08 -9.23
N LEU A 44 17.33 -12.65 -8.27
CA LEU A 44 16.83 -12.08 -7.01
C LEU A 44 16.04 -10.79 -7.24
N GLU A 45 16.54 -9.87 -8.06
CA GLU A 45 15.83 -8.62 -8.35
C GLU A 45 14.46 -8.88 -9.02
N GLU A 46 14.38 -9.85 -9.93
CA GLU A 46 13.12 -10.28 -10.54
C GLU A 46 12.13 -10.82 -9.51
N PHE A 47 12.57 -11.73 -8.62
CA PHE A 47 11.71 -12.25 -7.55
C PHE A 47 11.28 -11.16 -6.56
N VAL A 48 12.17 -10.24 -6.19
CA VAL A 48 11.84 -9.11 -5.32
C VAL A 48 10.80 -8.20 -5.98
N LYS A 49 10.93 -7.93 -7.29
CA LYS A 49 9.96 -7.14 -8.05
C LYS A 49 8.61 -7.84 -8.11
N LEU A 50 8.58 -9.13 -8.45
CA LEU A 50 7.37 -9.95 -8.49
C LEU A 50 6.64 -9.93 -7.15
N GLU A 51 7.39 -10.14 -6.08
CA GLU A 51 6.86 -10.18 -4.73
C GLU A 51 6.35 -8.81 -4.25
N THR A 52 7.03 -7.73 -4.65
CA THR A 52 6.57 -6.36 -4.41
C THR A 52 5.20 -6.13 -5.06
N PHE A 53 5.03 -6.47 -6.34
CA PHE A 53 3.74 -6.35 -7.02
C PHE A 53 2.66 -7.25 -6.41
N ARG A 54 3.02 -8.48 -6.01
CA ARG A 54 2.10 -9.42 -5.35
C ARG A 54 1.50 -8.80 -4.08
N ASN A 55 2.35 -8.30 -3.18
CA ASN A 55 1.90 -7.69 -1.92
C ASN A 55 1.10 -6.40 -2.14
N ILE A 56 1.50 -5.57 -3.11
CA ILE A 56 0.72 -4.38 -3.52
C ILE A 56 -0.68 -4.79 -3.97
N LYS A 57 -0.80 -5.78 -4.86
CA LYS A 57 -2.10 -6.26 -5.37
C LYS A 57 -3.00 -6.81 -4.26
N ILE A 58 -2.42 -7.50 -3.28
CA ILE A 58 -3.15 -8.00 -2.10
C ILE A 58 -3.73 -6.83 -1.29
N LEU A 59 -2.90 -5.83 -0.97
CA LEU A 59 -3.35 -4.68 -0.18
C LEU A 59 -4.35 -3.81 -0.95
N LEU A 60 -4.17 -3.61 -2.25
CA LEU A 60 -5.15 -2.93 -3.10
C LEU A 60 -6.50 -3.63 -3.11
N ARG A 61 -6.52 -4.97 -3.01
CA ARG A 61 -7.73 -5.80 -3.01
C ARG A 61 -8.26 -6.20 -1.62
N SER A 62 -7.67 -5.71 -0.53
CA SER A 62 -8.18 -5.98 0.83
C SER A 62 -9.52 -5.30 1.11
N ASP A 63 -10.30 -5.81 2.06
CA ASP A 63 -11.55 -5.18 2.50
C ASP A 63 -11.26 -3.93 3.35
N LYS A 64 -11.56 -2.75 2.80
CA LYS A 64 -11.29 -1.46 3.44
C LYS A 64 -12.31 -1.07 4.53
N ARG A 65 -13.31 -1.91 4.81
CA ARG A 65 -14.36 -1.62 5.81
C ARG A 65 -13.92 -1.92 7.24
N GLN A 66 -12.89 -2.73 7.43
CA GLN A 66 -12.41 -3.13 8.75
C GLN A 66 -11.48 -2.07 9.34
N ALA A 67 -12.02 -1.20 10.20
CA ALA A 67 -11.29 -0.06 10.77
C ALA A 67 -9.98 -0.42 11.48
N ALA A 68 -9.87 -1.63 12.05
CA ALA A 68 -8.71 -2.09 12.83
C ALA A 68 -7.47 -2.39 11.97
N SER A 69 -7.62 -2.99 10.77
CA SER A 69 -6.50 -3.22 9.85
C SER A 69 -6.14 -1.98 9.02
N ASN A 70 -7.09 -1.05 8.91
CA ASN A 70 -7.01 0.04 7.94
C ASN A 70 -5.81 1.00 8.10
N PHE A 71 -5.29 1.22 9.31
CA PHE A 71 -4.14 2.09 9.47
C PHE A 71 -2.83 1.39 9.09
N GLY A 72 -2.65 0.16 9.56
CA GLY A 72 -1.48 -0.68 9.24
C GLY A 72 -1.38 -0.95 7.75
N ASP A 73 -2.47 -1.38 7.12
CA ASP A 73 -2.51 -1.70 5.69
C ASP A 73 -2.18 -0.49 4.80
N ARG A 74 -2.65 0.72 5.17
CA ARG A 74 -2.28 1.96 4.48
C ARG A 74 -0.78 2.23 4.58
N GLN A 75 -0.19 2.02 5.75
CA GLN A 75 1.25 2.27 5.92
C GLN A 75 2.09 1.23 5.17
N LEU A 76 1.70 -0.05 5.21
CA LEU A 76 2.33 -1.11 4.42
C LEU A 76 2.29 -0.78 2.93
N LEU A 77 1.13 -0.35 2.41
CA LEU A 77 0.97 -0.01 1.01
C LEU A 77 1.82 1.21 0.63
N LYS A 78 1.88 2.25 1.48
CA LYS A 78 2.76 3.42 1.27
C LYS A 78 4.24 3.02 1.23
N ASN A 79 4.67 2.14 2.14
CA ASN A 79 6.04 1.64 2.19
C ASN A 79 6.38 0.85 0.92
N LEU A 80 5.47 -0.01 0.45
CA LEU A 80 5.66 -0.75 -0.80
C LEU A 80 5.64 0.16 -2.03
N GLY A 81 4.85 1.23 -2.02
CA GLY A 81 4.87 2.25 -3.09
C GLY A 81 6.21 2.97 -3.17
N LEU A 82 6.77 3.38 -2.03
CA LEU A 82 8.11 3.98 -1.97
C LEU A 82 9.18 3.02 -2.50
N TRP A 83 9.11 1.76 -2.07
CA TRP A 83 10.02 0.71 -2.51
C TRP A 83 9.93 0.43 -4.01
N LEU A 84 8.72 0.30 -4.53
CA LEU A 84 8.48 0.07 -5.95
C LEU A 84 9.07 1.20 -6.80
N GLY A 85 8.87 2.46 -6.39
CA GLY A 85 9.47 3.61 -7.06
C GLY A 85 11.00 3.56 -7.07
N ALA A 86 11.62 3.15 -5.95
CA ALA A 86 13.07 3.01 -5.82
C ALA A 86 13.65 1.87 -6.66
N LEU A 87 12.92 0.77 -6.84
CA LEU A 87 13.31 -0.37 -7.67
C LEU A 87 13.10 -0.12 -9.17
N THR A 88 12.20 0.79 -9.54
CA THR A 88 11.79 0.99 -10.94
C THR A 88 12.15 2.38 -11.44
N ILE A 89 11.31 3.37 -11.17
CA ILE A 89 11.42 4.75 -11.66
C ILE A 89 12.80 5.34 -11.34
N ALA A 90 13.27 5.23 -10.10
CA ALA A 90 14.58 5.77 -9.70
C ALA A 90 15.78 5.13 -10.42
N ARG A 91 15.57 3.99 -11.07
CA ARG A 91 16.57 3.26 -11.87
C ARG A 91 16.25 3.29 -13.36
N ASP A 92 15.40 4.23 -13.80
CA ASP A 92 14.98 4.38 -15.20
C ASP A 92 14.34 3.10 -15.79
N HIS A 93 13.64 2.32 -14.97
CA HIS A 93 12.80 1.21 -15.42
C HIS A 93 11.31 1.54 -15.37
N PRO A 94 10.54 1.25 -16.44
CA PRO A 94 9.11 1.52 -16.46
C PRO A 94 8.33 0.54 -15.57
N ILE A 95 7.20 1.02 -15.06
CA ILE A 95 6.15 0.17 -14.50
C ILE A 95 5.15 -0.09 -15.62
N VAL A 96 5.05 -1.34 -16.06
CA VAL A 96 4.17 -1.72 -17.18
C VAL A 96 2.72 -1.71 -16.69
N THR A 97 1.79 -1.22 -17.52
CA THR A 97 0.36 -1.12 -17.18
C THR A 97 -0.29 -2.47 -16.85
N ALA A 98 0.23 -3.56 -17.40
CA ALA A 98 -0.22 -4.93 -17.06
C ALA A 98 0.09 -5.31 -15.60
N ASP A 99 1.16 -4.76 -15.02
CA ASP A 99 1.52 -4.99 -13.63
C ASP A 99 0.78 -4.04 -12.70
N LEU A 100 0.78 -2.75 -13.05
CA LEU A 100 0.13 -1.68 -12.30
C LEU A 100 -0.13 -0.46 -13.21
N ASP A 101 -1.38 -0.12 -13.46
CA ASP A 101 -1.75 1.11 -14.16
C ASP A 101 -2.21 2.18 -13.17
N MET A 102 -1.27 3.03 -12.75
CA MET A 102 -1.52 4.08 -11.76
C MET A 102 -2.58 5.10 -12.21
N LYS A 103 -2.70 5.36 -13.52
CA LYS A 103 -3.67 6.33 -14.03
C LYS A 103 -5.08 5.81 -13.83
N THR A 104 -5.35 4.59 -14.31
CA THR A 104 -6.67 3.98 -14.17
C THR A 104 -6.96 3.59 -12.72
N LEU A 105 -5.94 3.27 -11.92
CA LEU A 105 -6.08 3.01 -10.49
C LEU A 105 -6.62 4.24 -9.73
N LEU A 106 -6.09 5.43 -10.00
CA LEU A 106 -6.60 6.67 -9.40
C LEU A 106 -8.05 6.96 -9.81
N MET A 107 -8.37 6.74 -11.08
CA MET A 107 -9.73 6.91 -11.60
C MET A 107 -10.71 5.90 -11.00
N GLU A 108 -10.32 4.65 -10.86
CA GLU A 108 -11.12 3.60 -10.20
C GLU A 108 -11.33 3.93 -8.72
N ALA A 109 -10.28 4.37 -8.02
CA ALA A 109 -10.37 4.78 -6.62
C ALA A 109 -11.33 5.96 -6.43
N TYR A 110 -11.31 6.94 -7.33
CA TYR A 110 -12.27 8.03 -7.34
C TYR A 110 -13.70 7.52 -7.47
N TYR A 111 -13.96 6.63 -8.43
CA TYR A 111 -15.29 6.06 -8.65
C TYR A 111 -15.79 5.21 -7.47
N LYS A 112 -14.90 4.44 -6.82
CA LYS A 112 -15.24 3.63 -5.63
C LYS A 112 -15.36 4.46 -4.34
N GLY A 113 -14.84 5.67 -4.33
CA GLY A 113 -15.06 6.69 -3.31
C GLY A 113 -13.92 6.87 -2.31
N GLN A 114 -14.19 7.68 -1.30
CA GLN A 114 -13.17 8.29 -0.45
C GLN A 114 -12.30 7.30 0.36
N GLN A 115 -12.81 6.09 0.65
CA GLN A 115 -12.02 5.07 1.35
C GLN A 115 -10.90 4.53 0.46
N GLU A 116 -11.17 4.25 -0.82
CA GLU A 116 -10.13 3.79 -1.75
C GLU A 116 -9.10 4.89 -2.02
N LEU A 117 -9.54 6.14 -2.15
CA LEU A 117 -8.64 7.29 -2.31
C LEU A 117 -7.65 7.44 -1.15
N LEU A 118 -8.03 7.08 0.09
CA LEU A 118 -7.13 7.12 1.25
C LEU A 118 -5.97 6.12 1.18
N TYR A 119 -6.11 5.08 0.37
CA TYR A 119 -5.05 4.11 0.10
C TYR A 119 -4.26 4.50 -1.15
N VAL A 120 -4.99 4.77 -2.23
CA VAL A 120 -4.41 4.90 -3.57
C VAL A 120 -3.63 6.19 -3.76
N VAL A 121 -4.14 7.33 -3.28
CA VAL A 121 -3.46 8.62 -3.48
C VAL A 121 -2.08 8.64 -2.79
N PRO A 122 -1.94 8.30 -1.49
CA PRO A 122 -0.62 8.24 -0.86
C PRO A 122 0.28 7.18 -1.48
N PHE A 123 -0.26 6.03 -1.89
CA PHE A 123 0.48 4.97 -2.56
C PHE A 123 1.12 5.44 -3.88
N VAL A 124 0.31 6.02 -4.78
CA VAL A 124 0.79 6.56 -6.06
C VAL A 124 1.76 7.71 -5.84
N ALA A 125 1.50 8.59 -4.86
CA ALA A 125 2.42 9.68 -4.53
C ALA A 125 3.81 9.16 -4.11
N LYS A 126 3.87 8.09 -3.31
CA LYS A 126 5.15 7.49 -2.91
C LYS A 126 5.91 6.83 -4.06
N ILE A 127 5.23 6.25 -5.03
CA ILE A 127 5.87 5.78 -6.27
C ILE A 127 6.46 6.96 -7.04
N LEU A 128 5.64 7.99 -7.27
CA LEU A 128 6.01 9.17 -8.07
C LEU A 128 7.12 10.01 -7.46
N ALA A 129 7.29 10.02 -6.13
CA ALA A 129 8.41 10.72 -5.48
C ALA A 129 9.79 10.29 -6.03
N SER A 130 9.90 9.06 -6.54
CA SER A 130 11.12 8.53 -7.16
C SER A 130 11.47 9.19 -8.51
N CYS A 131 10.56 9.96 -9.11
CA CYS A 131 10.82 10.71 -10.34
C CYS A 131 11.96 11.72 -10.17
N SER A 132 12.19 12.23 -8.96
CA SER A 132 13.30 13.14 -8.64
C SER A 132 14.69 12.53 -8.89
N LYS A 133 14.78 11.19 -8.92
CA LYS A 133 16.02 10.43 -9.09
C LYS A 133 16.19 9.86 -10.51
N SER A 134 15.16 9.95 -11.34
CA SER A 134 15.13 9.39 -12.67
C SER A 134 15.56 10.41 -13.72
N VAL A 135 16.37 9.98 -14.69
CA VAL A 135 16.75 10.82 -15.83
C VAL A 135 15.65 10.79 -16.90
N ILE A 136 14.95 9.67 -17.02
CA ILE A 136 13.94 9.44 -18.08
C ILE A 136 12.53 9.79 -17.61
N PHE A 137 12.15 9.38 -16.42
CA PHE A 137 10.81 9.50 -15.85
C PHE A 137 10.68 10.71 -14.94
N GLY A 138 11.13 11.87 -15.43
CA GLY A 138 10.85 13.15 -14.77
C GLY A 138 9.38 13.56 -14.87
N PRO A 139 8.95 14.62 -14.17
CA PRO A 139 7.56 15.08 -14.15
C PRO A 139 7.01 15.51 -15.52
N ASN A 140 7.89 15.85 -16.47
CA ASN A 140 7.52 16.22 -17.85
C ASN A 140 7.39 15.00 -18.78
N CYS A 141 7.78 13.80 -18.35
CA CYS A 141 7.57 12.57 -19.09
C CYS A 141 6.07 12.38 -19.34
N ALA A 142 5.67 12.05 -20.58
CA ALA A 142 4.25 11.96 -20.95
C ALA A 142 3.45 11.01 -20.06
N TRP A 143 4.04 9.87 -19.69
CA TRP A 143 3.43 8.90 -18.79
C TRP A 143 3.21 9.46 -17.38
N ILE A 144 4.25 10.03 -16.77
CA ILE A 144 4.19 10.63 -15.42
C ILE A 144 3.23 11.83 -15.41
N ARG A 145 3.31 12.70 -16.42
CA ARG A 145 2.45 13.87 -16.58
C ARG A 145 0.97 13.48 -16.70
N ALA A 146 0.65 12.36 -17.36
CA ALA A 146 -0.71 11.87 -17.46
C ALA A 146 -1.29 11.44 -16.09
N ILE A 147 -0.45 10.94 -15.18
CA ILE A 147 -0.85 10.60 -13.81
C ILE A 147 -1.04 11.90 -13.00
N PHE A 148 -0.13 12.86 -13.13
CA PHE A 148 -0.25 14.17 -12.49
C PHE A 148 -1.52 14.92 -12.88
N LYS A 149 -1.97 14.81 -14.14
CA LYS A 149 -3.26 15.39 -14.56
C LYS A 149 -4.44 14.83 -13.77
N ILE A 150 -4.46 13.52 -13.52
CA ILE A 150 -5.52 12.91 -12.68
C ILE A 150 -5.41 13.37 -11.22
N LEU A 151 -4.19 13.48 -10.67
CA LEU A 151 -3.99 14.04 -9.33
C LEU A 151 -4.45 15.51 -9.24
N ALA A 152 -4.23 16.31 -10.28
CA ALA A 152 -4.73 17.68 -10.37
C ALA A 152 -6.27 17.72 -10.40
N GLU A 153 -6.91 16.87 -11.20
CA GLU A 153 -8.38 16.75 -11.23
C GLU A 153 -8.95 16.33 -9.87
N LEU A 154 -8.30 15.39 -9.18
CA LEU A 154 -8.66 15.00 -7.82
C LEU A 154 -8.52 16.17 -6.85
N HIS A 155 -7.42 16.92 -6.90
CA HIS A 155 -7.19 18.08 -6.04
C HIS A 155 -8.26 19.16 -6.21
N CYS A 156 -8.78 19.35 -7.43
CA CYS A 156 -9.88 20.27 -7.70
C CYS A 156 -11.24 19.84 -7.10
N GLN A 157 -11.41 18.57 -6.72
CA GLN A 157 -12.69 18.12 -6.17
C GLN A 157 -12.96 18.78 -4.81
N PRO A 158 -14.14 19.38 -4.59
CA PRO A 158 -14.45 20.11 -3.36
C PRO A 158 -14.57 19.21 -2.13
N ASP A 159 -14.97 17.95 -2.33
CA ASP A 159 -15.22 16.95 -1.30
C ASP A 159 -14.01 16.04 -1.02
N LEU A 160 -12.91 16.18 -1.78
CA LEU A 160 -11.69 15.44 -1.52
C LEU A 160 -11.13 15.80 -0.14
N LYS A 161 -10.87 14.77 0.68
CA LYS A 161 -10.30 14.96 2.02
C LYS A 161 -9.00 15.78 1.99
N LEU A 162 -8.90 16.71 2.94
CA LEU A 162 -7.81 17.67 3.02
C LEU A 162 -6.41 17.03 3.12
N ASN A 163 -6.30 15.90 3.83
CA ASN A 163 -5.04 15.15 3.90
C ASN A 163 -4.56 14.66 2.53
N LEU A 164 -5.47 14.31 1.62
CA LEU A 164 -5.12 13.89 0.27
C LEU A 164 -4.73 15.08 -0.62
N LYS A 165 -5.41 16.22 -0.47
CA LYS A 165 -4.99 17.47 -1.13
C LYS A 165 -3.56 17.83 -0.73
N PHE A 166 -3.25 17.79 0.57
CA PHE A 166 -1.90 18.05 1.06
C PHE A 166 -0.87 17.05 0.53
N GLU A 167 -1.19 15.75 0.48
CA GLU A 167 -0.27 14.74 -0.08
C GLU A 167 0.08 15.07 -1.54
N ILE A 168 -0.91 15.49 -2.35
CA ILE A 168 -0.72 15.89 -3.75
C ILE A 168 0.14 17.17 -3.85
N GLU A 169 -0.15 18.19 -3.03
CA GLU A 169 0.60 19.45 -3.01
C GLU A 169 2.06 19.25 -2.61
N VAL A 170 2.31 18.41 -1.58
CA VAL A 170 3.67 18.08 -1.14
C VAL A 170 4.44 17.37 -2.24
N LEU A 171 3.83 16.38 -2.90
CA LEU A 171 4.45 15.69 -4.04
C LEU A 171 4.80 16.65 -5.17
N CYS A 172 3.87 17.54 -5.53
CA CYS A 172 4.09 18.50 -6.60
C CYS A 172 5.22 19.47 -6.24
N LYS A 173 5.27 19.94 -4.99
CA LYS A 173 6.34 20.81 -4.49
C LYS A 173 7.70 20.11 -4.51
N GLU A 174 7.76 18.84 -4.09
CA GLU A 174 8.99 18.04 -4.09
C GLU A 174 9.55 17.87 -5.51
N LEU A 175 8.68 17.74 -6.51
CA LEU A 175 9.06 17.51 -7.91
C LEU A 175 9.08 18.78 -8.77
N GLY A 176 8.85 19.96 -8.18
CA GLY A 176 8.82 21.23 -8.91
C GLY A 176 7.68 21.33 -9.94
N VAL A 177 6.57 20.61 -9.71
CA VAL A 177 5.38 20.61 -10.56
C VAL A 177 4.42 21.70 -10.12
N ASP A 178 4.00 22.55 -11.06
CA ASP A 178 2.96 23.55 -10.83
C ASP A 178 1.59 22.95 -11.10
N LEU A 179 0.85 22.65 -10.02
CA LEU A 179 -0.47 22.02 -10.07
C LEU A 179 -1.48 22.84 -10.89
N THR A 180 -1.36 24.17 -10.86
CA THR A 180 -2.30 25.08 -11.55
C THR A 180 -2.12 25.10 -13.06
N LYS A 181 -0.94 24.75 -13.55
CA LYS A 181 -0.61 24.69 -14.99
C LYS A 181 -0.95 23.34 -15.63
N LEU A 182 -1.35 22.35 -14.83
CA LEU A 182 -1.78 21.07 -15.36
C LEU A 182 -3.20 21.19 -15.91
N ALA A 183 -3.32 21.09 -17.24
CA ALA A 183 -4.63 21.06 -17.90
C ALA A 183 -5.39 19.80 -17.46
N THR A 184 -6.53 20.02 -16.81
CA THR A 184 -7.51 18.99 -16.44
C THR A 184 -8.41 18.68 -17.64
N GLU A 185 -8.68 17.41 -17.89
CA GLU A 185 -9.43 16.92 -19.04
C GLU A 185 -10.86 16.47 -18.65
N ASP A 186 -11.30 16.77 -17.42
CA ASP A 186 -12.61 16.39 -16.86
C ASP A 186 -12.91 14.89 -16.96
N VAL A 187 -11.86 14.07 -16.97
CA VAL A 187 -11.95 12.62 -17.14
C VAL A 187 -12.66 11.97 -15.95
N LEU A 188 -12.58 12.56 -14.77
CA LEU A 188 -13.30 12.11 -13.58
C LEU A 188 -14.82 12.35 -13.65
N LYS A 189 -15.32 13.20 -14.55
CA LYS A 189 -16.77 13.44 -14.71
C LYS A 189 -17.45 12.41 -15.64
N ASP A 190 -16.67 11.70 -16.46
CA ASP A 190 -17.18 10.71 -17.40
C ASP A 190 -17.46 9.38 -16.69
N THR A 191 -18.62 9.31 -16.05
CA THR A 191 -19.07 8.12 -15.30
C THR A 191 -19.12 6.86 -16.17
N GLU A 192 -19.49 6.96 -17.45
CA GLU A 192 -19.52 5.80 -18.34
C GLU A 192 -18.14 5.19 -18.56
N ARG A 193 -17.13 6.05 -18.72
CA ARG A 193 -15.74 5.62 -18.81
C ARG A 193 -15.26 5.00 -17.50
N LEU A 194 -15.59 5.60 -16.36
CA LEU A 194 -15.20 5.09 -15.04
C LEU A 194 -15.74 3.68 -14.77
N ILE A 195 -16.98 3.40 -15.17
CA ILE A 195 -17.61 2.08 -15.02
C ILE A 195 -16.89 1.01 -15.85
N LYS A 196 -16.32 1.38 -17.01
CA LYS A 196 -15.67 0.45 -17.96
C LYS A 196 -14.18 0.23 -17.66
N LEU A 197 -13.64 0.83 -16.60
CA LEU A 197 -12.22 0.70 -16.28
C LEU A 197 -11.84 -0.75 -15.91
N PRO A 198 -10.64 -1.21 -16.30
CA PRO A 198 -10.08 -2.45 -15.77
C PRO A 198 -9.97 -2.38 -14.24
N GLN A 199 -10.54 -3.36 -13.56
CA GLN A 199 -10.52 -3.37 -12.09
C GLN A 199 -9.17 -3.81 -11.54
N GLN A 200 -8.60 -2.96 -10.68
CA GLN A 200 -7.39 -3.23 -9.91
C GLN A 200 -7.70 -3.35 -8.40
N LEU A 201 -8.75 -2.68 -7.94
CA LEU A 201 -9.24 -2.72 -6.55
C LEU A 201 -10.30 -3.82 -6.35
N SER A 202 -10.71 -4.09 -5.11
CA SER A 202 -11.73 -5.09 -4.79
C SER A 202 -13.09 -4.77 -5.38
N ASP A 203 -13.79 -5.76 -5.89
CA ASP A 203 -15.20 -5.63 -6.30
C ASP A 203 -16.08 -5.26 -5.10
N LEU A 204 -16.90 -4.21 -5.25
CA LEU A 204 -17.95 -3.86 -4.28
C LEU A 204 -18.90 -5.04 -3.99
N LYS A 205 -19.02 -5.98 -4.94
CA LYS A 205 -19.90 -7.17 -4.86
C LYS A 205 -19.21 -8.45 -4.38
N ALA A 206 -17.88 -8.52 -4.38
CA ALA A 206 -17.16 -9.77 -4.08
C ALA A 206 -16.88 -9.98 -2.58
N LEU A 207 -17.10 -8.97 -1.75
CA LEU A 207 -16.92 -9.10 -0.32
C LEU A 207 -18.22 -9.61 0.32
N LYS A 208 -18.37 -10.92 0.40
CA LYS A 208 -19.40 -11.56 1.24
C LYS A 208 -19.31 -10.95 2.64
N GLN A 209 -20.46 -10.53 3.19
CA GLN A 209 -20.55 -10.16 4.60
C GLN A 209 -20.05 -11.35 5.44
N PRO A 210 -19.27 -11.14 6.52
CA PRO A 210 -19.09 -12.18 7.50
C PRO A 210 -20.48 -12.55 8.00
N ASP A 211 -20.87 -13.81 7.86
CA ASP A 211 -22.11 -14.31 8.43
C ASP A 211 -22.15 -13.90 9.91
N LEU A 212 -23.10 -13.05 10.26
CA LEU A 212 -23.49 -12.79 11.64
C LEU A 212 -24.06 -14.09 12.18
N GLN A 213 -23.19 -14.98 12.67
CA GLN A 213 -23.61 -16.05 13.57
C GLN A 213 -24.04 -15.37 14.86
N VAL A 214 -25.34 -15.13 14.97
CA VAL A 214 -26.01 -14.79 16.22
C VAL A 214 -25.74 -15.95 17.18
N PRO A 215 -25.03 -15.75 18.31
CA PRO A 215 -24.88 -16.81 19.29
C PRO A 215 -26.21 -16.93 20.05
N THR A 216 -27.03 -17.90 19.68
CA THR A 216 -28.14 -18.35 20.54
C THR A 216 -27.55 -19.14 21.70
N SER A 217 -27.36 -18.47 22.84
CA SER A 217 -27.01 -19.10 24.11
C SER A 217 -28.25 -19.77 24.72
N PRO A 218 -28.17 -21.02 25.23
CA PRO A 218 -29.10 -21.50 26.24
C PRO A 218 -28.47 -21.32 27.63
N VAL A 219 -29.15 -20.57 28.48
CA VAL A 219 -28.87 -20.49 29.93
C VAL A 219 -29.37 -21.80 30.59
N PRO A 220 -28.62 -22.34 31.56
CA PRO A 220 -29.26 -22.60 32.86
C PRO A 220 -28.46 -22.01 34.04
N ALA A 221 -29.22 -21.49 35.00
CA ALA A 221 -28.76 -20.87 36.23
C ALA A 221 -28.17 -21.88 37.24
N LEU A 222 -27.21 -21.42 38.07
CA LEU A 222 -27.17 -21.57 39.53
C LEU A 222 -25.90 -20.89 40.11
N ARG A 223 -26.11 -19.98 41.08
CA ARG A 223 -25.13 -19.36 42.02
C ARG A 223 -25.06 -20.23 43.31
N PRO A 224 -24.18 -20.00 44.34
CA PRO A 224 -23.53 -18.72 44.75
C PRO A 224 -22.09 -18.74 45.38
N GLU A 225 -21.53 -17.52 45.56
CA GLU A 225 -20.65 -17.02 46.68
C GLU A 225 -19.16 -17.47 46.77
N VAL A 226 -18.11 -16.68 47.12
CA VAL A 226 -17.84 -15.42 47.86
C VAL A 226 -16.47 -14.74 47.37
N PRO A 227 -15.82 -13.71 47.98
CA PRO A 227 -15.36 -12.48 47.28
C PRO A 227 -13.83 -12.27 47.08
N GLU A 228 -13.47 -11.40 46.13
CA GLU A 228 -12.10 -10.97 45.81
C GLU A 228 -11.60 -9.78 46.66
N ALA A 229 -10.33 -9.85 47.05
CA ALA A 229 -9.56 -8.79 47.70
C ALA A 229 -8.87 -7.88 46.67
N VAL A 230 -8.77 -6.60 47.04
CA VAL A 230 -8.24 -5.48 46.25
C VAL A 230 -6.71 -5.46 46.29
N ALA A 231 -6.05 -5.20 45.14
CA ALA A 231 -4.69 -4.64 45.13
C ALA A 231 -4.43 -3.75 43.90
N HIS A 232 -4.03 -2.51 44.19
CA HIS A 232 -3.51 -1.51 43.25
C HIS A 232 -2.11 -1.88 42.73
N GLY A 233 -1.82 -1.51 41.47
CA GLY A 233 -0.47 -1.52 40.90
C GLY A 233 -0.32 -0.47 39.77
N ILE A 234 0.67 0.41 39.95
CA ILE A 234 1.05 1.59 39.13
C ILE A 234 1.65 1.17 37.78
N PRO A 235 1.47 1.91 36.66
CA PRO A 235 2.06 1.55 35.37
C PRO A 235 3.53 2.00 35.26
N GLN A 236 4.42 1.07 34.89
CA GLN A 236 5.77 1.37 34.39
C GLN A 236 5.82 1.28 32.86
N SER A 237 6.55 2.23 32.29
CA SER A 237 6.84 2.46 30.88
C SER A 237 7.56 1.30 30.17
N SER A 238 7.03 0.83 29.04
CA SER A 238 7.70 -0.13 28.14
C SER A 238 7.52 0.24 26.65
N SER A 239 8.27 1.24 26.17
CA SER A 239 8.17 1.74 24.79
C SER A 239 8.77 0.78 23.73
N ALA A 240 9.51 -0.26 24.10
CA ALA A 240 10.13 -1.19 23.14
C ALA A 240 9.27 -2.43 22.83
N ALA A 241 8.47 -2.91 23.79
CA ALA A 241 7.59 -4.07 23.59
C ALA A 241 6.37 -3.73 22.71
N ALA A 242 5.90 -2.47 22.79
CA ALA A 242 4.79 -1.98 21.97
C ALA A 242 5.15 -1.96 20.47
N ALA A 243 6.39 -1.58 20.12
CA ALA A 243 6.84 -1.53 18.74
C ALA A 243 6.96 -2.92 18.09
N ALA A 244 7.41 -3.93 18.85
CA ALA A 244 7.48 -5.32 18.37
C ALA A 244 6.07 -5.92 18.17
N ALA A 245 5.14 -5.65 19.08
CA ALA A 245 3.75 -6.09 18.97
C ALA A 245 3.00 -5.45 17.78
N ASP A 246 3.28 -4.17 17.48
CA ASP A 246 2.73 -3.49 16.30
C ASP A 246 3.27 -4.07 14.99
N VAL A 247 4.54 -4.47 14.97
CA VAL A 247 5.17 -5.11 13.80
C VAL A 247 4.58 -6.49 13.52
N ASP A 248 4.40 -7.33 14.54
CA ASP A 248 3.78 -8.65 14.38
C ASP A 248 2.30 -8.55 13.94
N ASN A 249 1.57 -7.53 14.42
CA ASN A 249 0.20 -7.25 13.96
C ASN A 249 0.16 -6.77 12.49
N LEU A 250 1.09 -5.89 12.06
CA LEU A 250 1.19 -5.45 10.67
C LEU A 250 1.55 -6.61 9.73
N ILE A 251 2.48 -7.45 10.14
CA ILE A 251 2.91 -8.63 9.40
C ILE A 251 1.76 -9.66 9.30
N GLY A 252 0.96 -9.82 10.36
CA GLY A 252 -0.21 -10.70 10.40
C GLY A 252 -1.21 -10.45 9.27
N SER A 253 -1.38 -9.18 8.85
CA SER A 253 -2.23 -8.79 7.73
C SER A 253 -1.77 -9.39 6.40
N LEU A 254 -0.45 -9.51 6.18
CA LEU A 254 0.13 -10.09 4.96
C LEU A 254 0.19 -11.63 4.99
N THR A 255 0.26 -12.24 6.17
CA THR A 255 0.32 -13.71 6.33
C THR A 255 -1.04 -14.39 6.41
N ASN A 256 -2.09 -13.70 6.85
CA ASN A 256 -3.45 -14.25 6.95
C ASN A 256 -4.23 -14.25 5.61
N ILE A 257 -3.65 -13.71 4.55
CA ILE A 257 -4.24 -13.70 3.21
C ILE A 257 -3.51 -14.75 2.35
N SER A 258 -3.71 -16.02 2.70
CA SER A 258 -3.37 -17.15 1.82
C SER A 258 -4.66 -17.65 1.18
N MET A 259 -4.86 -17.35 -0.11
CA MET A 259 -5.85 -18.04 -0.94
C MET A 259 -5.25 -19.38 -1.43
N PRO A 260 -6.08 -20.42 -1.65
CA PRO A 260 -5.59 -21.75 -1.97
C PRO A 260 -4.97 -21.79 -3.38
N SER A 261 -4.06 -22.75 -3.54
CA SER A 261 -3.28 -23.08 -4.74
C SER A 261 -4.09 -23.20 -6.02
#